data_AF-A0A7Y3G5F4-F1
#
_entry.id   AF-A0A7Y3G5F4-F1
#
_cell.length_a   1.000
_cell.length_b   1.000
_cell.length_c   1.000
_cell.angle_alpha   90.00
_cell.angle_beta   90.00
_cell.angle_gamma   90.00
#
_symmetry.space_group_name_H-M   'P 1'
#
loop_
_entity.id
_entity.type
_entity.pdbx_description
1 polymer ?
#
loop_
_entity_poly.entity_id
_entity_poly.type
_entity_poly.pdbx_seq_one_letter_code
_entity_poly.pdbx_strand_id
1 'polypeptide(L)'
;MNDKANNQIEKLADRLMKESSLESPSMDFTSQVMAKVDALAKSDVTAYRPLISKRVWTIVAIVMIASVVYLMFNGANEESILASVDLSVLSENKLTNAFSGLNFSRTIAYAVGILALMMA
;
A
#
# COMPACT_ATOMS: atom_id res chain seq x y z
N MET A 1 -41.75 -41.53 31.45
CA MET A 1 -42.03 -42.31 30.23
C MET A 1 -41.26 -41.80 28.99
N ASN A 2 -40.48 -40.72 29.08
CA ASN A 2 -39.84 -40.07 27.91
C ASN A 2 -38.40 -40.54 27.65
N ASP A 3 -37.67 -40.96 28.70
CA ASP A 3 -36.24 -41.25 28.61
C ASP A 3 -35.91 -42.52 27.83
N LYS A 4 -36.80 -43.52 27.88
CA LYS A 4 -36.65 -44.77 27.13
C LYS A 4 -36.79 -44.54 25.62
N ALA A 5 -37.68 -43.64 25.21
CA ALA A 5 -37.88 -43.30 23.81
C ALA A 5 -36.66 -42.54 23.26
N ASN A 6 -36.13 -41.57 24.01
CA ASN A 6 -34.95 -40.81 23.61
C ASN A 6 -33.72 -41.71 23.39
N ASN A 7 -33.48 -42.65 24.30
CA ASN A 7 -32.36 -43.61 24.20
C ASN A 7 -32.50 -44.55 22.98
N GLN A 8 -33.73 -44.88 22.56
CA GLN A 8 -33.96 -45.68 21.35
C GLN A 8 -33.66 -44.90 20.06
N ILE A 9 -34.00 -43.62 20.02
CA ILE A 9 -33.68 -42.72 18.90
C ILE A 9 -32.16 -42.55 18.79
N GLU A 10 -31.48 -42.34 19.91
CA GLU A 10 -30.03 -42.18 19.99
C GLU A 10 -29.30 -43.45 19.51
N LYS A 11 -29.75 -44.64 19.94
CA LYS A 11 -29.23 -45.93 19.46
C LYS A 11 -29.53 -46.26 18.00
N LEU A 12 -30.53 -45.61 17.40
CA LEU A 12 -30.81 -45.72 15.97
C LEU A 12 -29.88 -44.80 15.18
N ALA A 13 -29.70 -43.55 15.65
CA ALA A 13 -28.76 -42.61 15.07
C ALA A 13 -27.32 -43.15 15.08
N ASP A 14 -26.87 -43.68 16.22
CA ASP A 14 -25.53 -44.28 16.35
C ASP A 14 -25.33 -45.48 15.41
N ARG A 15 -26.36 -46.31 15.22
CA ARG A 15 -26.28 -47.45 14.28
C ARG A 15 -26.20 -46.99 12.84
N LEU A 16 -27.05 -46.03 12.44
CA LEU A 16 -27.03 -45.44 11.10
C LEU A 16 -25.67 -44.79 10.78
N MET A 17 -25.10 -44.07 11.75
CA MET A 17 -23.82 -43.37 11.61
C MET A 17 -22.61 -44.32 11.61
N LYS A 18 -22.74 -45.49 12.24
CA LYS A 18 -21.70 -46.54 12.27
C LYS A 18 -21.78 -47.49 11.08
N GLU A 19 -22.97 -47.69 10.52
CA GLU A 19 -23.20 -48.50 9.31
C GLU A 19 -22.94 -47.72 8.02
N SER A 20 -22.98 -46.38 8.05
CA SER A 20 -22.46 -45.58 6.96
C SER A 20 -20.95 -45.79 6.88
N SER A 21 -20.50 -46.52 5.85
CA SER A 21 -19.08 -46.64 5.54
C SER A 21 -18.50 -45.23 5.45
N LEU A 22 -17.53 -44.93 6.31
CA LEU A 22 -16.81 -43.67 6.26
C LEU A 22 -16.10 -43.64 4.90
N GLU A 23 -16.59 -42.81 3.99
CA GLU A 23 -15.90 -42.53 2.73
C GLU A 23 -14.52 -42.00 3.10
N SER A 24 -13.51 -42.86 2.99
CA SER A 24 -12.14 -42.43 3.16
C SER A 24 -11.85 -41.48 2.02
N PRO A 25 -11.35 -40.27 2.31
CA PRO A 25 -10.90 -39.39 1.24
C PRO A 25 -9.92 -40.15 0.34
N SER A 26 -9.91 -39.79 -0.94
CA SER A 26 -8.88 -40.30 -1.85
C SER A 26 -7.49 -39.99 -1.29
N MET A 27 -6.49 -40.80 -1.61
CA MET A 27 -5.11 -40.60 -1.11
C MET A 27 -4.60 -39.17 -1.38
N ASP A 28 -5.06 -38.55 -2.47
CA ASP A 28 -4.67 -37.21 -2.89
C ASP A 28 -5.63 -36.08 -2.48
N PHE A 29 -6.66 -36.36 -1.66
CA PHE A 29 -7.66 -35.37 -1.26
C PHE A 29 -7.02 -34.12 -0.64
N THR A 30 -6.12 -34.32 0.33
CA THR A 30 -5.42 -33.21 1.00
C THR A 30 -4.57 -32.41 0.03
N SER A 31 -3.90 -33.08 -0.92
CA SER A 31 -3.09 -32.41 -1.95
C SER A 31 -3.95 -31.55 -2.88
N GLN A 32 -5.09 -32.08 -3.32
CA GLN A 32 -6.03 -31.34 -4.18
C GLN A 32 -6.70 -30.16 -3.47
N VAL A 33 -7.05 -30.32 -2.20
CA VAL A 33 -7.60 -29.23 -1.38
C VAL A 33 -6.55 -28.17 -1.14
N MET A 34 -5.33 -28.54 -0.74
CA MET A 34 -4.23 -27.58 -0.53
C MET A 34 -3.83 -26.87 -1.82
N ALA A 35 -3.83 -27.54 -2.97
CA ALA A 35 -3.55 -26.91 -4.26
C ALA A 35 -4.58 -25.82 -4.61
N LYS A 36 -5.87 -26.05 -4.31
CA LYS A 36 -6.93 -25.05 -4.49
C LYS A 36 -6.83 -23.91 -3.48
N VAL A 37 -6.52 -24.22 -2.22
CA VAL A 37 -6.31 -23.22 -1.17
C VAL A 37 -5.12 -22.33 -1.49
N ASP A 38 -4.01 -22.88 -1.97
CA ASP A 38 -2.81 -22.13 -2.32
C ASP A 38 -3.03 -21.26 -3.57
N ALA A 39 -3.80 -21.75 -4.55
CA ALA A 39 -4.20 -20.94 -5.71
C ALA A 39 -5.09 -19.73 -5.32
N LEU A 40 -6.03 -19.93 -4.39
CA LEU A 40 -6.89 -18.87 -3.84
C LEU A 40 -6.09 -17.91 -2.95
N ALA A 41 -5.23 -18.45 -2.09
CA ALA A 41 -4.35 -17.68 -1.23
C ALA A 41 -3.42 -16.81 -2.07
N LYS A 42 -2.82 -17.33 -3.16
CA LYS A 42 -1.96 -16.54 -4.06
C LYS A 42 -2.70 -15.42 -4.80
N SER A 43 -4.01 -15.57 -5.01
CA SER A 43 -4.86 -14.51 -5.57
C SER A 43 -5.20 -13.41 -4.54
N ASP A 44 -5.14 -13.74 -3.25
CA ASP A 44 -5.46 -12.85 -2.12
C ASP A 44 -4.23 -12.55 -1.23
N VAL A 45 -3.03 -12.99 -1.65
CA VAL A 45 -1.77 -12.54 -1.06
C VAL A 45 -1.81 -11.06 -1.30
N THR A 46 -2.00 -10.34 -0.20
CA THR A 46 -1.78 -8.91 0.01
C THR A 46 -0.57 -8.43 -0.78
N ALA A 47 -0.79 -8.25 -2.08
CA ALA A 47 0.25 -7.80 -2.98
C ALA A 47 0.59 -6.42 -2.45
N TYR A 48 1.86 -6.21 -2.09
CA TYR A 48 2.34 -4.93 -1.61
C TYR A 48 1.90 -3.86 -2.61
N ARG A 49 0.78 -3.20 -2.28
CA ARG A 49 0.19 -2.18 -3.11
C ARG A 49 0.88 -0.92 -2.64
N PRO A 50 1.80 -0.36 -3.44
CA PRO A 50 2.54 0.81 -3.01
C PRO A 50 1.53 1.87 -2.57
N LEU A 51 1.76 2.46 -1.39
CA LEU A 51 0.85 3.39 -0.71
C LEU A 51 0.35 4.51 -1.64
N ILE A 52 1.17 4.83 -2.64
CA ILE A 52 0.87 5.74 -3.75
C ILE A 52 1.19 4.99 -5.06
N SER A 53 0.25 4.99 -6.01
CA SER A 53 0.47 4.31 -7.30
C SER A 53 1.65 4.92 -8.05
N LYS A 54 2.36 4.12 -8.86
CA LYS A 54 3.50 4.59 -9.68
C LYS A 54 3.14 5.78 -10.59
N ARG A 55 1.87 5.90 -11.00
CA ARG A 55 1.35 7.02 -11.80
C ARG A 55 1.28 8.33 -11.02
N VAL A 56 0.93 8.24 -9.74
CA VAL A 56 0.86 9.43 -8.87
C VAL A 56 2.26 9.93 -8.56
N TRP A 57 3.23 9.02 -8.36
CA TRP A 57 4.64 9.39 -8.21
C TRP A 57 5.20 10.14 -9.43
N THR A 58 4.85 9.72 -10.64
CA THR A 58 5.25 10.42 -11.86
C THR A 58 4.63 11.81 -11.97
N ILE A 59 3.35 11.97 -11.62
CA ILE A 59 2.69 13.28 -11.57
C ILE A 59 3.38 14.20 -10.55
N VAL A 60 3.68 13.71 -9.34
CA VAL A 60 4.38 14.48 -8.30
C VAL A 60 5.76 14.93 -8.78
N ALA A 61 6.52 14.05 -9.43
CA ALA A 61 7.82 14.39 -10.01
C ALA A 61 7.71 15.47 -11.09
N ILE A 62 6.73 15.37 -11.99
CA ILE A 62 6.51 16.36 -13.05
C ILE A 62 6.17 17.72 -12.46
N VAL A 63 5.28 17.78 -11.46
CA VAL A 63 4.92 19.05 -10.80
C VAL A 63 6.12 19.66 -10.10
N MET A 64 6.93 18.84 -9.42
CA MET A 64 8.15 19.30 -8.76
C MET A 64 9.14 19.90 -9.77
N ILE A 65 9.41 19.19 -10.86
CA ILE A 65 10.31 19.65 -11.93
C ILE A 65 9.78 20.93 -12.58
N ALA A 66 8.48 20.98 -12.91
CA ALA A 66 7.85 22.15 -13.49
C ALA A 66 7.98 23.38 -12.58
N SER A 67 7.86 23.20 -11.26
CA SER A 67 8.04 24.27 -10.28
C SER A 67 9.49 24.79 -10.25
N VAL A 68 10.48 23.88 -10.26
CA VAL A 68 11.90 24.27 -10.32
C VAL A 68 12.23 24.99 -11.63
N VAL A 69 11.74 24.49 -12.75
CA VAL A 69 11.90 25.10 -14.07
C VAL A 69 11.26 26.49 -14.08
N TYR A 70 10.03 26.61 -13.60
CA TYR A 70 9.34 27.89 -13.52
C TYR A 70 10.16 28.93 -12.74
N LEU A 71 10.71 28.55 -11.58
CA LEU A 71 11.58 29.42 -10.76
C LEU A 71 12.91 29.77 -11.44
N MET A 72 13.49 28.88 -12.25
CA MET A 72 14.72 29.16 -12.99
C MET A 72 14.51 30.12 -14.17
N PHE A 73 13.37 30.04 -14.86
CA PHE A 73 13.07 30.89 -16.03
C PHE A 73 12.42 32.23 -15.65
N ASN A 74 11.62 32.28 -14.58
CA ASN A 74 11.04 33.51 -14.01
C ASN A 74 11.85 33.96 -12.79
N GLY A 75 13.19 34.05 -12.95
CA GLY A 75 14.11 34.33 -11.86
C GLY A 75 13.61 35.43 -10.94
N ALA A 76 13.22 35.06 -9.71
CA ALA A 76 12.79 35.91 -8.61
C ALA A 76 12.16 37.25 -9.04
N ASN A 77 11.13 37.21 -9.88
CA ASN A 77 10.27 38.38 -10.03
C ASN A 77 9.53 38.48 -8.69
N GLU A 78 9.90 39.43 -7.84
CA GLU A 78 9.27 39.68 -6.52
C GLU A 78 7.81 40.17 -6.63
N GLU A 79 7.11 39.88 -7.73
CA GLU A 79 5.72 40.25 -7.92
C GLU A 79 4.79 39.14 -7.44
N SER A 80 4.63 39.12 -6.12
CA SER A 80 3.32 39.30 -5.48
C SER A 80 2.19 38.29 -5.79
N ILE A 81 2.47 37.04 -6.19
CA ILE A 81 1.44 35.98 -6.13
C ILE A 81 1.23 35.51 -4.69
N LEU A 82 2.25 35.62 -3.83
CA LEU A 82 2.22 35.20 -2.43
C LEU A 82 2.01 36.35 -1.42
N ALA A 83 1.94 37.60 -1.87
CA ALA A 83 1.83 38.76 -0.96
C ALA A 83 0.49 38.83 -0.21
N SER A 84 -0.53 38.09 -0.66
CA SER A 84 -1.82 37.97 0.02
C SER A 84 -1.88 36.82 1.03
N VAL A 85 -0.83 35.99 1.09
CA VAL A 85 -0.74 34.85 2.01
C VAL A 85 0.23 35.22 3.12
N ASP A 86 -0.27 35.27 4.36
CA ASP A 86 0.57 35.51 5.53
C ASP A 86 1.50 34.31 5.81
N LEU A 87 2.62 34.29 5.08
CA LEU A 87 3.68 33.28 5.17
C LEU A 87 4.65 33.55 6.34
N SER A 88 4.38 34.57 7.16
CA SER A 88 5.22 34.94 8.32
C SER A 88 5.41 33.75 9.28
N VAL A 89 4.39 32.91 9.43
CA VAL A 89 4.43 31.68 10.26
C VAL A 89 5.41 30.62 9.72
N LEU A 90 5.60 30.57 8.39
CA LEU A 90 6.55 29.65 7.75
C LEU A 90 7.97 30.23 7.68
N SER A 91 8.09 31.55 7.57
CA SER A 91 9.39 32.23 7.53
C SER A 91 10.07 32.29 8.91
N GLU A 92 9.31 32.51 9.99
CA GLU A 92 9.86 32.64 11.35
C GLU A 92 10.06 31.31 12.10
N ASN A 93 9.81 30.17 11.44
CA ASN A 93 10.04 28.88 12.09
C ASN A 93 11.55 28.57 12.19
N LYS A 94 11.94 27.83 13.23
CA LYS A 94 13.34 27.43 13.45
C LYS A 94 13.94 26.62 12.29
N LEU A 95 13.10 26.04 11.44
CA LEU A 95 13.48 25.24 10.29
C LEU A 95 13.98 26.15 9.16
N THR A 96 13.29 27.23 8.84
CA THR A 96 13.73 28.23 7.85
C THR A 96 15.06 28.85 8.24
N ASN A 97 15.26 29.16 9.54
CA ASN A 97 16.55 29.65 10.04
C ASN A 97 17.68 28.59 10.04
N ALA A 98 17.34 27.30 10.10
CA ALA A 98 18.33 26.22 9.96
C ALA A 98 18.72 25.96 8.49
N PHE A 99 17.82 26.27 7.55
CA PHE A 99 18.01 26.06 6.11
C PHE A 99 18.44 27.35 5.37
N SER A 100 18.37 28.52 6.00
CA SER A 100 18.77 29.82 5.41
C SER A 100 20.27 29.93 5.10
N GLY A 101 21.11 29.10 5.72
CA GLY A 101 22.53 28.98 5.39
C GLY A 101 22.83 28.09 4.16
N LEU A 102 21.83 27.38 3.62
CA LEU A 102 22.03 26.46 2.50
C LEU A 102 22.04 27.22 1.17
N ASN A 103 23.24 27.44 0.65
CA ASN A 103 23.44 27.94 -0.69
C ASN A 103 23.33 26.78 -1.69
N PHE A 104 22.20 26.71 -2.40
CA PHE A 104 22.01 25.72 -3.46
C PHE A 104 22.92 26.07 -4.66
N SER A 105 24.02 25.33 -4.79
CA SER A 105 24.94 25.48 -5.92
C SER A 105 24.39 24.79 -7.17
N ARG A 106 24.86 25.23 -8.35
CA ARG A 106 24.50 24.60 -9.64
C ARG A 106 24.81 23.10 -9.67
N THR A 107 25.85 22.66 -8.97
CA THR A 107 26.22 21.24 -8.86
C THR A 107 25.17 20.42 -8.10
N ILE A 108 24.59 20.96 -7.03
CA ILE A 108 23.50 20.30 -6.30
C ILE A 108 22.27 20.18 -7.18
N ALA A 109 21.94 21.22 -7.96
CA ALA A 109 20.82 21.19 -8.89
C ALA A 109 20.98 20.09 -9.96
N TYR A 110 22.17 19.96 -10.56
CA TYR A 110 22.43 18.88 -11.53
C TYR A 110 22.43 17.49 -10.89
N ALA A 111 22.96 17.33 -9.67
CA ALA A 111 22.96 16.07 -8.95
C ALA A 111 21.53 15.59 -8.64
N VAL A 112 20.65 16.49 -8.19
CA VAL A 112 19.22 16.19 -7.95
C VAL A 112 18.52 15.84 -9.25
N GLY A 113 18.81 16.55 -10.35
CA GLY A 113 18.23 16.24 -11.66
C GLY A 113 18.58 14.84 -12.16
N ILE A 114 19.84 14.42 -12.00
CA ILE A 114 20.28 13.06 -12.39
C ILE A 114 19.65 11.99 -11.49
N LEU A 115 19.56 12.23 -10.18
CA LEU A 115 18.91 11.31 -9.26
C LEU A 115 17.42 11.13 -9.58
N ALA A 116 16.72 12.22 -9.92
CA ALA A 116 15.33 12.16 -10.33
C ALA A 116 15.15 11.38 -11.65
N LEU A 117 16.07 11.56 -12.61
CA LEU A 117 16.09 10.78 -13.85
C LEU A 117 16.32 9.29 -13.58
N MET A 118 17.19 8.92 -12.63
CA MET A 118 17.45 7.51 -12.27
C MET A 118 16.26 6.84 -11.58
N MET A 119 15.39 7.62 -10.94
CA MET A 119 14.24 7.10 -10.19
C MET A 119 12.98 6.97 -11.06
N ALA A 120 12.97 7.60 -12.24
CA ALA A 120 11.94 7.49 -13.26
C ALA A 120 12.09 6.19 -14.08
#